data_AF-A0A388TDZ6-F1
#
_entry.id   AF-A0A388TDZ6-F1
#
_cell.length_a   1.000
_cell.length_b   1.000
_cell.length_c   1.000
_cell.angle_alpha   90.00
_cell.angle_beta   90.00
_cell.angle_gamma   90.00
#
_symmetry.space_group_name_H-M   'P 1'
#
loop_
_entity.id
_entity.type
_entity.pdbx_description
1 polymer ?
#
loop_
_entity_poly.entity_id
_entity_poly.type
_entity_poly.pdbx_seq_one_letter_code
_entity_poly.pdbx_strand_id
1 'polypeptide(L)'
;MIGAIFSLWYLIHGLKKIYNTSTKATIKNKVFLIGVAISIFVPALMFSLPTDLFSNIFAFLMIGWVIIVPILYVFGIFMVSQIRKLRELLKINKEKAELEAREREAVLNSIRAGKLPKIENTIQINLLEKEQLHFITRATLSKITKRNGRKYITKEGRGDFWVSNKRVGFKHPASSFDIKYSKILSCDTYDTDDGLIIYKSGREKPYIFSIMQDNDIANVILSVYLNSD
;
A
#
# COMPACT_ATOMS: atom_id res chain seq x y z
N MET A 1 -22.33 19.27 -50.08
CA MET A 1 -22.80 18.58 -48.85
C MET A 1 -22.45 17.09 -48.84
N ILE A 2 -22.78 16.30 -49.88
CA ILE A 2 -22.49 14.85 -49.94
C ILE A 2 -20.98 14.53 -49.83
N GLY A 3 -20.11 15.31 -50.49
CA GLY A 3 -18.66 15.12 -50.41
C GLY A 3 -18.06 15.27 -49.00
N ALA A 4 -18.57 16.20 -48.19
CA ALA A 4 -18.09 16.40 -46.82
C ALA A 4 -18.46 15.24 -45.89
N ILE A 5 -19.62 14.62 -46.10
CA ILE A 5 -20.09 13.45 -45.35
C ILE A 5 -19.21 12.23 -45.66
N PHE A 6 -18.86 12.03 -46.94
CA PHE A 6 -17.95 10.95 -47.35
C PHE A 6 -16.54 11.13 -46.79
N SER A 7 -16.01 12.36 -46.79
CA SER A 7 -14.73 12.70 -46.18
C SER A 7 -14.72 12.38 -44.68
N LEU A 8 -15.73 12.85 -43.93
CA LEU A 8 -15.84 12.59 -42.50
C LEU A 8 -15.94 11.08 -42.18
N TRP A 9 -16.69 10.34 -43.00
CA TRP A 9 -16.79 8.88 -42.86
C TRP A 9 -15.43 8.18 -43.08
N TYR A 10 -14.67 8.61 -44.10
CA TYR A 10 -13.33 8.07 -44.38
C TYR A 10 -12.33 8.39 -43.26
N LEU A 11 -12.40 9.58 -42.66
CA LEU A 11 -11.58 9.96 -41.51
C LEU A 11 -11.88 9.06 -40.30
N ILE A 12 -13.15 8.89 -39.96
CA ILE A 12 -13.57 8.07 -38.81
C ILE A 12 -13.11 6.62 -39.00
N HIS A 13 -13.28 6.07 -40.22
CA HIS A 13 -12.81 4.72 -40.53
C HIS A 13 -11.28 4.59 -40.52
N GLY A 14 -10.55 5.59 -41.03
CA GLY A 14 -9.09 5.64 -40.99
C GLY A 14 -8.54 5.70 -39.57
N LEU A 15 -9.09 6.58 -38.73
CA LEU A 15 -8.72 6.72 -37.32
C LEU A 15 -9.00 5.43 -36.53
N LYS A 16 -10.16 4.80 -36.77
CA LYS A 16 -10.53 3.52 -36.14
C LYS A 16 -9.57 2.39 -36.56
N LYS A 17 -9.15 2.37 -37.81
CA LYS A 17 -8.15 1.40 -38.31
C LYS A 17 -6.81 1.61 -37.63
N ILE A 18 -6.28 2.84 -37.61
CA ILE A 18 -5.00 3.20 -36.97
C ILE A 18 -5.01 2.87 -35.47
N TYR A 19 -6.11 3.16 -34.77
CA TYR A 19 -6.27 2.86 -33.35
C TYR A 19 -6.18 1.35 -33.05
N ASN A 20 -6.77 0.53 -33.92
CA ASN A 20 -6.86 -0.93 -33.76
C ASN A 20 -5.62 -1.69 -34.22
N THR A 21 -4.94 -1.27 -35.30
CA THR A 21 -3.71 -1.96 -35.78
C THR A 21 -2.47 -1.74 -34.92
N SER A 22 -2.52 -0.81 -33.96
CA SER A 22 -1.40 -0.48 -33.09
C SER A 22 -1.55 -1.09 -31.69
N THR A 23 -1.38 -2.41 -31.57
CA THR A 23 -1.36 -3.12 -30.28
C THR A 23 -0.05 -2.96 -29.52
N LYS A 24 1.04 -2.50 -30.17
CA LYS A 24 2.36 -2.30 -29.55
C LYS A 24 2.80 -0.85 -29.35
N ALA A 25 2.16 0.15 -29.96
CA ALA A 25 2.58 1.53 -29.74
C ALA A 25 2.06 2.03 -28.38
N THR A 26 2.98 2.61 -27.59
CA THR A 26 2.67 3.29 -26.33
C THR A 26 1.61 4.37 -26.56
N ILE A 27 0.81 4.64 -25.53
CA ILE A 27 -0.28 5.65 -25.55
C ILE A 27 0.19 6.98 -26.15
N LYS A 28 1.46 7.36 -25.92
CA LYS A 28 2.11 8.55 -26.49
C LYS A 28 2.09 8.60 -28.03
N ASN A 29 2.32 7.47 -28.70
CA ASN A 29 2.33 7.38 -30.16
C ASN A 29 0.92 7.43 -30.76
N LYS A 30 -0.08 6.89 -30.04
CA LYS A 30 -1.49 6.96 -30.47
C LYS A 30 -2.02 8.39 -30.43
N VAL A 31 -1.71 9.13 -29.35
CA VAL A 31 -2.09 10.54 -29.23
C VAL A 31 -1.42 11.39 -30.30
N PHE A 32 -0.14 11.13 -30.61
CA PHE A 32 0.57 11.83 -31.68
C PHE A 32 -0.06 11.60 -33.07
N LEU A 33 -0.36 10.35 -33.43
CA LEU A 33 -0.98 10.02 -34.73
C LEU A 33 -2.38 10.62 -34.89
N ILE A 34 -3.19 10.65 -33.83
CA ILE A 34 -4.50 11.30 -33.85
C ILE A 34 -4.33 12.82 -34.04
N GLY A 35 -3.37 13.44 -33.36
CA GLY A 35 -3.05 14.86 -33.54
C GLY A 35 -2.68 15.21 -34.98
N VAL A 36 -1.82 14.41 -35.62
CA VAL A 36 -1.42 14.60 -37.03
C VAL A 36 -2.59 14.41 -38.00
N ALA A 37 -3.44 13.41 -37.78
CA ALA A 37 -4.62 13.19 -38.62
C ALA A 37 -5.61 14.35 -38.54
N ILE A 38 -5.87 14.88 -37.34
CA ILE A 38 -6.73 16.04 -37.14
C ILE A 38 -6.13 17.29 -37.80
N SER A 39 -4.82 17.52 -37.68
CA SER A 39 -4.17 18.70 -38.26
C SER A 39 -4.18 18.73 -39.79
N ILE A 40 -4.26 17.58 -40.45
CA ILE A 40 -4.38 17.48 -41.92
C ILE A 40 -5.83 17.59 -42.38
N PHE A 41 -6.76 16.98 -41.64
CA PHE A 41 -8.13 16.84 -42.10
C PHE A 41 -8.99 18.09 -41.88
N VAL A 42 -8.76 18.81 -40.78
CA VAL A 42 -9.52 20.04 -40.47
C VAL A 42 -9.30 21.11 -41.55
N PRO A 43 -8.08 21.41 -42.03
CA PRO A 43 -7.86 22.33 -43.14
C PRO A 43 -8.53 21.88 -44.46
N ALA A 44 -8.51 20.59 -44.77
CA ALA A 44 -9.12 20.07 -46.00
C ALA A 44 -10.65 20.25 -46.01
N LEU A 45 -11.31 20.08 -44.85
CA LEU A 45 -12.76 20.25 -44.73
C LEU A 45 -13.17 21.74 -44.79
N MET A 46 -12.32 22.61 -44.24
CA MET A 46 -12.44 24.07 -44.25
C MET A 46 -12.53 24.66 -45.68
N PHE A 47 -11.76 24.13 -46.63
CA PHE A 47 -11.79 24.60 -48.04
C PHE A 47 -13.09 24.28 -48.80
N SER A 48 -13.97 23.44 -48.25
CA SER A 48 -15.21 23.00 -48.93
C SER A 48 -16.49 23.74 -48.51
N LEU A 49 -16.37 24.71 -47.58
CA LEU A 49 -17.49 25.48 -47.05
C LEU A 49 -17.73 26.77 -47.85
N PRO A 50 -18.99 27.25 -47.97
CA PRO A 50 -19.29 28.58 -48.51
C PRO A 50 -18.55 29.67 -47.73
N THR A 51 -18.04 30.69 -48.41
CA THR A 51 -17.19 31.76 -47.86
C THR A 51 -17.74 32.43 -46.60
N ASP A 52 -19.06 32.59 -46.56
CA ASP A 52 -19.75 33.35 -45.52
C ASP A 52 -19.94 32.52 -44.22
N LEU A 53 -20.04 31.20 -44.37
CA LEU A 53 -20.07 30.25 -43.27
C LEU A 53 -18.65 29.89 -42.81
N PHE A 54 -17.72 29.86 -43.77
CA PHE A 54 -16.31 29.59 -43.54
C PHE A 54 -15.68 30.62 -42.60
N SER A 55 -15.91 31.92 -42.82
CA SER A 55 -15.31 32.99 -42.00
C SER A 55 -15.70 32.90 -40.52
N ASN A 56 -16.98 32.65 -40.22
CA ASN A 56 -17.49 32.56 -38.85
C ASN A 56 -17.02 31.29 -38.13
N ILE A 57 -17.06 30.14 -38.81
CA ILE A 57 -16.59 28.86 -38.25
C ILE A 57 -15.08 28.88 -38.07
N PHE A 58 -14.34 29.40 -39.05
CA PHE A 58 -12.88 29.53 -38.99
C PHE A 58 -12.46 30.46 -37.85
N ALA A 59 -13.10 31.62 -37.67
CA ALA A 59 -12.81 32.51 -36.55
C ALA A 59 -13.06 31.82 -35.19
N PHE A 60 -14.18 31.10 -35.03
CA PHE A 60 -14.49 30.38 -33.80
C PHE A 60 -13.48 29.25 -33.52
N LEU A 61 -13.10 28.49 -34.56
CA LEU A 61 -12.11 27.42 -34.44
C LEU A 61 -10.71 27.95 -34.15
N MET A 62 -10.31 29.08 -34.75
CA MET A 62 -9.02 29.71 -34.50
C MET A 62 -8.95 30.25 -33.07
N ILE A 63 -10.02 30.87 -32.56
CA ILE A 63 -10.10 31.30 -31.14
C ILE A 63 -10.02 30.08 -30.22
N GLY A 64 -10.79 29.03 -30.51
CA GLY A 64 -10.77 27.78 -29.76
C GLY A 64 -9.38 27.14 -29.78
N TRP A 65 -8.70 27.10 -30.92
CA TRP A 65 -7.36 26.52 -31.06
C TRP A 65 -6.30 27.33 -30.30
N VAL A 66 -6.34 28.66 -30.42
CA VAL A 66 -5.41 29.57 -29.74
C VAL A 66 -5.56 29.51 -28.22
N ILE A 67 -6.74 29.18 -27.69
CA ILE A 67 -6.97 29.06 -26.24
C ILE A 67 -6.74 27.62 -25.74
N ILE A 68 -7.32 26.63 -26.41
CA ILE A 68 -7.33 25.23 -25.94
C ILE A 68 -5.95 24.60 -26.05
N VAL A 69 -5.20 24.87 -27.13
CA VAL A 69 -3.89 24.23 -27.35
C VAL A 69 -2.87 24.63 -26.28
N PRO A 70 -2.71 25.91 -25.93
CA PRO A 70 -1.84 26.30 -24.81
C PRO A 70 -2.29 25.71 -23.47
N ILE A 71 -3.60 25.66 -23.19
CA ILE A 71 -4.12 25.06 -21.95
C ILE A 71 -3.77 23.57 -21.88
N LEU A 72 -4.02 22.82 -22.96
CA LEU A 72 -3.67 21.40 -23.02
C LEU A 72 -2.16 21.17 -22.95
N TYR A 73 -1.36 22.06 -23.53
CA TYR A 73 0.10 22.00 -23.45
C TYR A 73 0.60 22.21 -22.01
N VAL A 74 0.15 23.26 -21.34
CA VAL A 74 0.48 23.55 -19.93
C VAL A 74 0.00 22.41 -19.02
N PHE A 75 -1.23 21.92 -19.24
CA PHE A 75 -1.77 20.78 -18.53
C PHE A 75 -0.94 19.50 -18.75
N GLY A 76 -0.48 19.25 -19.98
CA GLY A 76 0.40 18.13 -20.32
C GLY A 76 1.72 18.19 -19.57
N ILE A 77 2.37 19.36 -19.53
CA ILE A 77 3.60 19.57 -18.74
C ILE A 77 3.34 19.33 -17.26
N PHE A 78 2.24 19.86 -16.73
CA PHE A 78 1.85 19.66 -15.34
C PHE A 78 1.67 18.16 -15.02
N MET A 79 0.93 17.41 -15.86
CA MET A 79 0.71 15.98 -15.68
C MET A 79 2.01 15.17 -15.75
N VAL A 80 2.92 15.50 -16.67
CA VAL A 80 4.25 14.86 -16.73
C VAL A 80 5.05 15.10 -15.44
N SER A 81 4.97 16.31 -14.86
CA SER A 81 5.60 16.63 -13.58
C SER A 81 5.02 15.79 -12.43
N GLN A 82 3.69 15.68 -12.34
CA GLN A 82 3.04 14.85 -11.30
C GLN A 82 3.39 13.37 -11.43
N ILE A 83 3.44 12.84 -12.66
CA ILE A 83 3.82 11.43 -12.91
C ILE A 83 5.27 11.17 -12.47
N ARG A 84 6.19 12.12 -12.69
CA ARG A 84 7.59 11.98 -12.23
C ARG A 84 7.65 11.90 -10.70
N LYS A 85 6.98 12.82 -10.00
CA LYS A 85 6.90 12.81 -8.53
C LYS A 85 6.34 11.49 -7.99
N LEU A 86 5.26 10.98 -8.58
CA LEU A 86 4.67 9.69 -8.18
C LEU A 86 5.64 8.52 -8.37
N ARG A 87 6.40 8.50 -9.47
CA ARG A 87 7.41 7.45 -9.70
C ARG A 87 8.54 7.50 -8.69
N GLU A 88 9.01 8.69 -8.34
CA GLU A 88 10.03 8.87 -7.31
C GLU A 88 9.54 8.38 -5.94
N LEU A 89 8.32 8.74 -5.54
CA LEU A 89 7.71 8.26 -4.29
C LEU A 89 7.57 6.72 -4.27
N LEU A 90 7.15 6.13 -5.39
CA LEU A 90 7.06 4.67 -5.51
C LEU A 90 8.44 4.01 -5.39
N LYS A 91 9.48 4.60 -5.98
CA LYS A 91 10.84 4.10 -5.87
C LYS A 91 11.34 4.13 -4.42
N ILE A 92 11.14 5.25 -3.72
CA ILE A 92 11.51 5.41 -2.31
C ILE A 92 10.77 4.39 -1.44
N ASN A 93 9.47 4.20 -1.64
CA ASN A 93 8.69 3.22 -0.86
C ASN A 93 9.17 1.79 -1.10
N LYS A 94 9.55 1.46 -2.33
CA LYS A 94 10.11 0.14 -2.65
C LYS A 94 11.47 -0.09 -1.98
N GLU A 95 12.38 0.88 -2.07
CA GLU A 95 13.69 0.81 -1.41
C GLU A 95 13.54 0.69 0.11
N LYS A 96 12.60 1.42 0.71
CA LYS A 96 12.28 1.32 2.13
C LYS A 96 11.79 -0.08 2.52
N ALA A 97 10.87 -0.66 1.76
CA ALA A 97 10.36 -2.01 2.01
C ALA A 97 11.45 -3.09 1.86
N GLU A 98 12.35 -2.93 0.88
CA GLU A 98 13.50 -3.83 0.71
C GLU A 98 14.50 -3.72 1.87
N LEU A 99 14.73 -2.52 2.39
CA LEU A 99 15.57 -2.30 3.57
C LEU A 99 14.96 -2.96 4.82
N GLU A 100 13.67 -2.71 5.08
CA GLU A 100 12.95 -3.32 6.21
C GLU A 100 12.98 -4.86 6.14
N ALA A 101 12.84 -5.45 4.95
CA ALA A 101 12.94 -6.89 4.75
C ALA A 101 14.35 -7.44 5.09
N ARG A 102 15.42 -6.72 4.67
CA ARG A 102 16.80 -7.11 4.99
C ARG A 102 17.10 -7.03 6.48
N GLU A 103 16.62 -5.97 7.14
CA GLU A 103 16.79 -5.81 8.59
C GLU A 103 16.08 -6.93 9.36
N ARG A 104 14.84 -7.25 8.97
CA ARG A 104 14.07 -8.38 9.52
C ARG A 104 14.79 -9.71 9.35
N GLU A 105 15.31 -9.97 8.15
CA GLU A 105 16.06 -11.20 7.88
C GLU A 105 17.37 -11.27 8.70
N ALA A 106 18.07 -10.15 8.87
CA ALA A 106 19.26 -10.08 9.71
C ALA A 106 18.96 -10.40 11.18
N VAL A 107 17.84 -9.88 11.72
CA VAL A 107 17.38 -10.20 13.08
C VAL A 107 17.03 -11.67 13.21
N LEU A 108 16.29 -12.24 12.26
CA LEU A 108 15.95 -13.66 12.28
C LEU A 108 17.20 -14.55 12.22
N ASN A 109 18.19 -14.19 11.40
CA ASN A 109 19.45 -14.91 11.31
C ASN A 109 20.29 -14.78 12.59
N SER A 110 20.29 -13.62 13.26
CA SER A 110 20.98 -13.48 14.56
C SER A 110 20.33 -14.36 15.63
N ILE A 111 18.99 -14.42 15.65
CA ILE A 111 18.25 -15.27 16.58
C ILE A 111 18.55 -16.75 16.32
N ARG A 112 18.58 -17.19 15.05
CA ARG A 112 18.99 -18.56 14.67
C ARG A 112 20.43 -18.89 15.08
N ALA A 113 21.32 -17.91 15.10
CA ALA A 113 22.68 -18.04 15.62
C ALA A 113 22.76 -18.01 17.17
N GLY A 114 21.63 -17.99 17.87
CA GLY A 114 21.54 -17.95 19.34
C GLY A 114 21.73 -16.56 19.95
N LYS A 115 21.81 -15.51 19.13
CA LYS A 115 21.99 -14.13 19.60
C LYS A 115 20.67 -13.35 19.51
N LEU A 116 20.01 -13.19 20.65
CA LEU A 116 18.79 -12.40 20.74
C LEU A 116 19.09 -10.89 20.66
N PRO A 117 18.28 -10.11 19.93
CA PRO A 117 18.44 -8.67 19.85
C PRO A 117 18.21 -8.04 21.23
N LYS A 118 18.96 -6.98 21.57
CA LYS A 118 18.74 -6.20 22.77
C LYS A 118 18.10 -4.88 22.37
N ILE A 119 16.93 -4.59 22.94
CA ILE A 119 16.15 -3.39 22.63
C ILE A 119 16.14 -2.45 23.84
N GLU A 120 16.22 -1.16 23.58
CA GLU A 120 16.05 -0.13 24.61
C GLU A 120 14.60 -0.07 25.10
N ASN A 121 14.42 0.22 26.39
CA ASN A 121 13.11 0.30 27.01
C ASN A 121 12.40 1.63 26.70
N THR A 122 11.98 1.80 25.45
CA THR A 122 11.33 3.02 24.96
C THR A 122 9.95 3.25 25.57
N ILE A 123 9.28 2.18 26.01
CA ILE A 123 7.92 2.20 26.55
C ILE A 123 7.87 2.30 28.08
N GLN A 124 9.01 2.55 28.74
CA GLN A 124 9.09 2.77 30.19
C GLN A 124 8.40 1.67 31.01
N ILE A 125 8.76 0.41 30.75
CA ILE A 125 8.34 -0.73 31.58
C ILE A 125 9.26 -0.83 32.80
N ASN A 126 8.71 -1.22 33.94
CA ASN A 126 9.50 -1.55 35.13
C ASN A 126 10.17 -2.92 34.93
N LEU A 127 11.38 -2.91 34.38
CA LEU A 127 12.22 -4.10 34.22
C LEU A 127 12.77 -4.55 35.58
N LEU A 128 12.77 -5.87 35.81
CA LEU A 128 13.38 -6.49 36.98
C LEU A 128 14.90 -6.47 36.87
N GLU A 129 15.59 -6.73 37.98
CA GLU A 129 17.05 -6.86 37.98
C GLU A 129 17.49 -7.93 36.96
N LYS A 130 18.47 -7.61 36.10
CA LYS A 130 18.96 -8.47 35.01
C LYS A 130 17.89 -8.87 33.97
N GLU A 131 16.75 -8.18 33.94
CA GLU A 131 15.76 -8.32 32.87
C GLU A 131 16.22 -7.52 31.64
N GLN A 132 16.25 -8.17 30.48
CA GLN A 132 16.61 -7.59 29.21
C GLN A 132 15.45 -7.71 28.24
N LEU A 133 15.20 -6.63 27.51
CA LEU A 133 14.12 -6.55 26.56
C LEU A 133 14.61 -6.94 25.18
N HIS A 134 13.88 -7.84 24.51
CA HIS A 134 14.27 -8.43 23.24
C HIS A 134 13.29 -8.13 22.11
N PHE A 135 12.05 -7.77 22.45
CA PHE A 135 11.04 -7.41 21.46
C PHE A 135 10.08 -6.39 22.03
N ILE A 136 9.69 -5.42 21.21
CA ILE A 136 8.57 -4.51 21.46
C ILE A 136 7.89 -4.25 20.12
N THR A 137 6.55 -4.33 20.10
CA THR A 137 5.76 -3.90 18.95
C THR A 137 4.39 -3.42 19.40
N ARG A 138 3.70 -2.67 18.53
CA ARG A 138 2.30 -2.33 18.76
C ARG A 138 1.42 -3.53 18.44
N ALA A 139 0.61 -3.93 19.41
CA ALA A 139 -0.35 -5.01 19.27
C ALA A 139 -1.76 -4.57 19.68
N THR A 140 -2.77 -5.23 19.12
CA THR A 140 -4.16 -5.10 19.57
C THR A 140 -4.51 -6.31 20.41
N LEU A 141 -4.84 -6.09 21.69
CA LEU A 141 -5.37 -7.13 22.56
C LEU A 141 -6.85 -7.37 22.22
N SER A 142 -7.22 -8.63 22.08
CA SER A 142 -8.58 -9.07 21.82
C SER A 142 -9.00 -10.16 22.80
N LYS A 143 -10.31 -10.27 23.03
CA LYS A 143 -10.92 -11.33 23.84
C LYS A 143 -11.98 -12.09 23.07
N ILE A 144 -12.18 -13.34 23.46
CA ILE A 144 -13.32 -14.13 23.00
C ILE A 144 -14.54 -13.79 23.86
N THR A 145 -15.57 -13.26 23.22
CA THR A 145 -16.90 -13.03 23.79
C THR A 145 -17.89 -14.04 23.21
N LYS A 146 -18.97 -14.36 23.94
CA LYS A 146 -20.04 -15.24 23.47
C LYS A 146 -21.33 -14.42 23.42
N ARG A 147 -21.98 -14.36 22.26
CA ARG A 147 -23.28 -13.70 22.06
C ARG A 147 -24.22 -14.66 21.33
N ASN A 148 -25.37 -14.97 21.92
CA ASN A 148 -26.37 -15.89 21.37
C ASN A 148 -25.78 -17.24 20.93
N GLY A 149 -24.94 -17.86 21.79
CA GLY A 149 -24.32 -19.16 21.49
C GLY A 149 -23.09 -19.11 20.58
N ARG A 150 -22.89 -18.02 19.81
CA ARG A 150 -21.75 -17.86 18.89
C ARG A 150 -20.57 -17.14 19.57
N LYS A 151 -19.34 -17.57 19.26
CA LYS A 151 -18.10 -16.95 19.73
C LYS A 151 -17.70 -15.81 18.79
N TYR A 152 -17.30 -14.68 19.34
CA TYR A 152 -16.81 -13.50 18.61
C TYR A 152 -15.49 -13.04 19.22
N ILE A 153 -14.61 -12.51 18.38
CA ILE A 153 -13.40 -11.83 18.84
C ILE A 153 -13.72 -10.34 18.95
N THR A 154 -13.54 -9.77 20.13
CA THR A 154 -13.77 -8.36 20.40
C THR A 154 -12.45 -7.70 20.79
N LYS A 155 -12.09 -6.62 20.10
CA LYS A 155 -10.91 -5.81 20.40
C LYS A 155 -11.07 -5.14 21.75
N GLU A 156 -10.13 -5.32 22.66
CA GLU A 156 -10.12 -4.67 23.97
C GLU A 156 -9.35 -3.34 23.95
N GLY A 157 -8.25 -3.28 23.20
CA GLY A 157 -7.43 -2.08 23.13
C GLY A 157 -6.14 -2.27 22.34
N ARG A 158 -5.51 -1.17 21.93
CA ARG A 158 -4.24 -1.14 21.21
C ARG A 158 -3.14 -0.63 22.14
N GLY A 159 -2.13 -1.44 22.39
CA GLY A 159 -1.04 -1.13 23.29
C GLY A 159 0.29 -1.68 22.79
N ASP A 160 1.27 -1.72 23.68
CA ASP A 160 2.61 -2.21 23.37
C ASP A 160 2.77 -3.63 23.92
N PHE A 161 2.98 -4.59 23.03
CA PHE A 161 3.36 -5.96 23.36
C PHE A 161 4.88 -6.05 23.43
N TRP A 162 5.39 -6.75 24.43
CA TRP A 162 6.81 -6.80 24.70
C TRP A 162 7.24 -8.17 25.23
N VAL A 163 8.49 -8.54 24.93
CA VAL A 163 9.09 -9.83 25.30
C VAL A 163 10.46 -9.59 25.89
N SER A 164 10.69 -10.09 27.11
CA SER A 164 11.97 -10.02 27.82
C SER A 164 12.55 -11.40 28.07
N ASN A 165 13.77 -11.50 28.61
CA ASN A 165 14.33 -12.78 29.04
C ASN A 165 13.66 -13.41 30.27
N LYS A 166 12.68 -12.75 30.90
CA LYS A 166 11.99 -13.27 32.10
C LYS A 166 10.49 -13.49 31.92
N ARG A 167 9.85 -12.71 31.04
CA ARG A 167 8.40 -12.66 30.90
C ARG A 167 8.00 -11.98 29.60
N VAL A 168 6.74 -12.17 29.25
CA VAL A 168 6.05 -11.43 28.20
C VAL A 168 5.10 -10.45 28.86
N GLY A 169 4.76 -9.36 28.18
CA GLY A 169 3.72 -8.49 28.69
C GLY A 169 3.07 -7.62 27.64
N PHE A 170 2.06 -6.91 28.11
CA PHE A 170 1.29 -5.97 27.33
C PHE A 170 1.03 -4.73 28.17
N LYS A 171 1.34 -3.56 27.60
CA LYS A 171 1.12 -2.27 28.24
C LYS A 171 0.04 -1.51 27.48
N HIS A 172 -1.06 -1.21 28.16
CA HIS A 172 -2.16 -0.40 27.66
C HIS A 172 -2.79 0.38 28.82
N PRO A 173 -3.27 1.63 28.61
CA PRO A 173 -3.81 2.44 29.69
C PRO A 173 -4.92 1.76 30.51
N ALA A 174 -5.80 0.99 29.87
CA ALA A 174 -6.90 0.31 30.54
C ALA A 174 -6.58 -1.14 30.96
N SER A 175 -5.51 -1.74 30.44
CA SER A 175 -5.23 -3.17 30.61
C SER A 175 -3.75 -3.48 30.44
N SER A 176 -2.99 -3.40 31.53
CA SER A 176 -1.57 -3.79 31.54
C SER A 176 -1.37 -5.07 32.33
N PHE A 177 -0.54 -5.98 31.82
CA PHE A 177 -0.19 -7.22 32.50
C PHE A 177 1.14 -7.77 32.00
N ASP A 178 1.74 -8.63 32.82
CA ASP A 178 2.89 -9.44 32.47
C ASP A 178 2.70 -10.91 32.87
N ILE A 179 3.34 -11.82 32.13
CA ILE A 179 3.21 -13.26 32.27
C ILE A 179 4.62 -13.85 32.28
N LYS A 180 5.01 -14.42 33.42
CA LYS A 180 6.24 -15.22 33.52
C LYS A 180 6.16 -16.43 32.60
N TYR A 181 7.28 -16.84 32.00
CA TYR A 181 7.34 -17.99 31.09
C TYR A 181 6.80 -19.28 31.73
N SER A 182 7.10 -19.53 33.01
CA SER A 182 6.57 -20.68 33.76
C SER A 182 5.05 -20.72 33.95
N LYS A 183 4.33 -19.66 33.56
CA LYS A 183 2.87 -19.62 33.55
C LYS A 183 2.28 -19.69 32.15
N ILE A 184 3.10 -19.67 31.10
CA ILE A 184 2.66 -19.85 29.71
C ILE A 184 2.60 -21.35 29.44
N LEU A 185 1.45 -21.84 28.98
CA LEU A 185 1.22 -23.24 28.66
C LEU A 185 1.61 -23.53 27.20
N SER A 186 1.21 -22.65 26.29
CA SER A 186 1.52 -22.72 24.87
C SER A 186 1.35 -21.34 24.23
N CYS A 187 1.99 -21.16 23.09
CA CYS A 187 1.83 -20.01 22.20
C CYS A 187 1.56 -20.53 20.78
N ASP A 188 0.48 -20.04 20.17
CA ASP A 188 0.06 -20.45 18.83
C ASP A 188 -0.15 -19.22 17.93
N THR A 189 -0.02 -19.41 16.62
CA THR A 189 -0.36 -18.40 15.62
C THR A 189 -1.84 -18.44 15.26
N TYR A 190 -2.45 -17.28 15.05
CA TYR A 190 -3.83 -17.15 14.61
C TYR A 190 -3.90 -16.83 13.11
N ASP A 191 -4.39 -17.78 12.33
CA ASP A 191 -4.30 -17.84 10.86
C ASP A 191 -4.92 -16.66 10.07
N THR A 192 -5.81 -15.88 10.68
CA THR A 192 -6.57 -14.86 9.92
C THR A 192 -5.97 -13.45 9.93
N ASP A 193 -5.07 -13.13 10.88
CA ASP A 193 -4.58 -11.75 11.07
C ASP A 193 -3.11 -11.68 11.56
N ASP A 194 -2.29 -12.71 11.30
CA ASP A 194 -0.95 -12.83 11.89
C ASP A 194 -0.98 -12.59 13.41
N GLY A 195 -1.95 -13.22 14.07
CA GLY A 195 -2.15 -13.07 15.50
C GLY A 195 -1.27 -14.01 16.32
N LEU A 196 -1.03 -13.64 17.57
CA LEU A 196 -0.39 -14.47 18.59
C LEU A 196 -1.43 -14.81 19.66
N ILE A 197 -1.58 -16.10 19.95
CA ILE A 197 -2.43 -16.61 21.03
C ILE A 197 -1.53 -17.13 22.14
N ILE A 198 -1.72 -16.62 23.36
CA ILE A 198 -0.98 -17.07 24.55
C ILE A 198 -1.95 -17.74 25.51
N TYR A 199 -1.70 -19.02 25.79
CA TYR A 199 -2.41 -19.78 26.81
C TYR A 199 -1.67 -19.67 28.14
N LYS A 200 -2.39 -19.28 29.21
CA LYS A 200 -1.80 -19.05 30.53
C LYS A 200 -2.41 -19.99 31.57
N SER A 201 -1.58 -20.58 32.42
CA SER A 201 -2.00 -21.39 33.56
C SER A 201 -2.95 -20.62 34.47
N GLY A 202 -4.05 -21.28 34.85
CA GLY A 202 -5.09 -20.71 35.71
C GLY A 202 -6.02 -19.72 35.02
N ARG A 203 -5.99 -19.64 33.68
CA ARG A 203 -6.92 -18.83 32.89
C ARG A 203 -7.53 -19.67 31.78
N GLU A 204 -8.86 -19.76 31.77
CA GLU A 204 -9.60 -20.56 30.78
C GLU A 204 -9.55 -19.94 29.37
N LYS A 205 -9.58 -18.59 29.28
CA LYS A 205 -9.58 -17.87 28.00
C LYS A 205 -8.16 -17.38 27.64
N PRO A 206 -7.64 -17.68 26.44
CA PRO A 206 -6.31 -17.21 26.06
C PRO A 206 -6.27 -15.69 25.88
N TYR A 207 -5.05 -15.15 25.84
CA TYR A 207 -4.79 -13.81 25.34
C TYR A 207 -4.62 -13.86 23.83
N ILE A 208 -5.34 -13.00 23.10
CA ILE A 208 -5.25 -12.93 21.64
C ILE A 208 -4.68 -11.57 21.27
N PHE A 209 -3.54 -11.57 20.61
CA PHE A 209 -2.88 -10.37 20.12
C PHE A 209 -2.94 -10.36 18.60
N SER A 210 -3.36 -9.25 18.01
CA SER A 210 -3.11 -8.96 16.60
C SER A 210 -1.85 -8.11 16.52
N ILE A 211 -0.75 -8.71 16.07
CA ILE A 211 0.56 -8.05 15.92
C ILE A 211 0.68 -7.63 14.45
N MET A 212 0.60 -6.32 14.19
CA MET A 212 0.54 -5.82 12.80
C MET A 212 1.87 -5.98 12.05
N GLN A 213 2.99 -6.02 12.77
CA GLN A 213 4.33 -6.09 12.21
C GLN A 213 5.18 -7.02 13.09
N ASP A 214 6.00 -7.85 12.45
CA ASP A 214 7.01 -8.69 13.11
C ASP A 214 6.45 -9.81 14.01
N ASN A 215 5.26 -10.32 13.70
CA ASN A 215 4.66 -11.46 14.41
C ASN A 215 5.58 -12.71 14.38
N ASP A 216 6.22 -12.97 13.24
CA ASP A 216 7.23 -14.01 13.10
C ASP A 216 8.41 -13.81 14.06
N ILE A 217 8.99 -12.60 14.16
CA ILE A 217 10.09 -12.32 15.10
C ILE A 217 9.62 -12.55 16.53
N ALA A 218 8.42 -12.07 16.89
CA ALA A 218 7.83 -12.32 18.19
C ALA A 218 7.74 -13.82 18.49
N ASN A 219 7.20 -14.60 17.56
CA ASN A 219 7.06 -16.06 17.68
C ASN A 219 8.40 -16.75 17.81
N VAL A 220 9.40 -16.38 17.01
CA VAL A 220 10.74 -16.98 17.11
C VAL A 220 11.36 -16.67 18.48
N ILE A 221 11.31 -15.41 18.95
CA ILE A 221 11.85 -15.05 20.28
C ILE A 221 11.13 -15.80 21.39
N LEU A 222 9.79 -15.88 21.34
CA LEU A 222 9.00 -16.63 22.31
C LEU A 222 9.35 -18.11 22.31
N SER A 223 9.54 -18.71 21.13
CA SER A 223 9.91 -20.12 21.01
C SER A 223 11.27 -20.41 21.65
N VAL A 224 12.23 -19.47 21.61
CA VAL A 224 13.52 -19.63 22.28
C VAL A 224 13.32 -19.73 23.79
N TYR A 225 12.47 -18.90 24.39
CA TYR A 225 12.24 -18.90 25.83
C TYR A 225 11.30 -20.00 26.33
N LEU A 226 10.38 -20.45 25.50
CA LEU A 226 9.45 -21.53 25.86
C LEU A 226 10.07 -22.91 25.70
N ASN A 227 11.10 -23.04 24.87
CA ASN A 227 11.82 -24.30 24.63
C ASN A 227 13.21 -24.35 25.31
N SER A 228 13.57 -23.35 26.12
CA SER A 228 14.87 -23.30 26.80
C SER A 228 14.91 -24.08 28.13
N ASP A 229 13.92 -24.93 28.39
CA ASP A 229 13.87 -25.83 29.54
C ASP A 229 14.80 -27.04 29.38
#